data_AF-A0A5E3XS83-F1
#
_entry.id   AF-A0A5E3XS83-F1
#
_cell.length_a   1.000
_cell.length_b   1.000
_cell.length_c   1.000
_cell.angle_alpha   90.00
_cell.angle_beta   90.00
_cell.angle_gamma   90.00
#
_symmetry.space_group_name_H-M   'P 1'
#
loop_
_entity.id
_entity.type
_entity.pdbx_description
1 polymer ?
#
loop_
_entity_poly.entity_id
_entity_poly.type
_entity_poly.pdbx_seq_one_letter_code
_entity_poly.pdbx_strand_id
1 'polypeptide(L)'
;MTTPGFVSKERLLEIGEDFAATVNGRIFPVFVETILYTLYSVLIVIHFIKHRNNPRHAPGIFALSVWLYLLCTACWALDFSMMCTDLYRYLPETLSSDATMASDNEEVVNLNSTRIFVHDIFAGTVFVFCDVIALWRAYVIYGRPRWLAICSTCLFSLSLVLYALVGIFDITQNLRDAPAFVLDVHSTVIAALAFSALSTTMVAHCASTALIARKAWVHRRRLRCLINARVGNSKDYKPMIVLSTVIESASTAINEDYFGWSRSRACTPL
;
A
#
# COMPACT_ATOMS: atom_id res chain seq x y z
N MET A 1 12.26 49.88 31.12
CA MET A 1 13.01 48.75 31.71
C MET A 1 11.99 47.75 32.23
N THR A 2 11.55 46.84 31.36
CA THR A 2 10.65 45.74 31.73
C THR A 2 11.50 44.63 32.33
N THR A 3 11.17 44.21 33.55
CA THR A 3 11.81 43.06 34.20
C THR A 3 11.62 41.81 33.34
N PRO A 4 12.66 40.98 33.13
CA PRO A 4 12.52 39.71 32.41
C PRO A 4 11.45 38.88 33.10
N GLY A 5 10.33 38.65 32.41
CA GLY A 5 9.21 37.88 32.92
C GLY A 5 9.68 36.46 33.18
N PHE A 6 9.62 36.01 34.42
CA PHE A 6 9.84 34.61 34.78
C PHE A 6 8.76 33.78 34.06
N VAL A 7 9.18 32.94 33.11
CA VAL A 7 8.32 31.91 32.53
C VAL A 7 7.88 30.99 33.67
N SER A 8 6.58 30.90 33.91
CA SER A 8 6.05 30.10 35.01
C SER A 8 6.24 28.61 34.71
N LYS A 9 6.42 27.78 35.74
CA LYS A 9 6.62 26.33 35.57
C LYS A 9 5.42 25.66 34.91
N GLU A 10 4.24 26.23 35.11
CA GLU A 10 2.97 25.80 34.52
C GLU A 10 3.00 25.93 33.00
N ARG A 11 3.55 27.04 32.46
CA ARG A 11 3.73 27.23 31.00
C ARG A 11 4.65 26.19 30.39
N LEU A 12 5.73 25.82 31.09
CA LEU A 12 6.67 24.81 30.60
C LEU A 12 6.04 23.41 30.57
N LEU A 13 5.17 23.09 31.54
CA LEU A 13 4.43 21.83 31.55
C LEU A 13 3.41 21.77 30.41
N GLU A 14 2.64 22.83 30.20
CA GLU A 14 1.67 22.93 29.10
C GLU A 14 2.35 22.76 27.73
N ILE A 15 3.47 23.46 27.49
CA ILE A 15 4.27 23.31 26.27
C ILE A 15 4.79 21.86 26.12
N GLY A 16 5.20 21.24 27.22
CA GLY A 16 5.69 19.86 27.22
C GLY A 16 4.61 18.85 26.85
N GLU A 17 3.39 19.03 27.37
CA GLU A 17 2.24 18.17 27.06
C GLU A 17 1.77 18.34 25.60
N ASP A 18 1.67 19.58 25.11
CA ASP A 18 1.32 19.88 23.72
C ASP A 18 2.37 19.35 22.74
N PHE A 19 3.65 19.50 23.07
CA PHE A 19 4.74 18.94 22.28
C PHE A 19 4.67 17.41 22.26
N ALA A 20 4.47 16.76 23.41
CA ALA A 20 4.36 15.31 23.48
C ALA A 20 3.15 14.77 22.70
N ALA A 21 2.00 15.45 22.76
CA ALA A 21 0.82 15.11 21.97
C ALA A 21 1.08 15.24 20.47
N THR A 22 1.75 16.32 20.05
CA THR A 22 2.11 16.57 18.64
C THR A 22 3.12 15.54 18.12
N VAL A 23 4.17 15.25 18.89
CA VAL A 23 5.19 14.24 18.56
C VAL A 23 4.56 12.86 18.41
N ASN A 24 3.71 12.45 19.36
CA ASN A 24 3.08 11.14 19.32
C ASN A 24 2.05 11.00 18.18
N GLY A 25 1.32 12.07 17.86
CA GLY A 25 0.29 12.04 16.83
C GLY A 25 0.85 12.03 15.40
N ARG A 26 1.97 12.73 15.13
CA ARG A 26 2.47 12.96 13.76
C ARG A 26 3.84 12.36 13.47
N ILE A 27 4.79 12.44 14.41
CA ILE A 27 6.18 12.02 14.15
C ILE A 27 6.28 10.49 14.13
N PHE A 28 5.56 9.82 15.03
CA PHE A 28 5.61 8.36 15.12
C PHE A 28 5.15 7.66 13.82
N PRO A 29 3.99 8.01 13.20
CA PRO A 29 3.58 7.45 11.91
C PRO A 29 4.62 7.64 10.80
N VAL A 30 5.16 8.86 10.64
CA VAL A 30 6.16 9.18 9.60
C VAL A 30 7.46 8.39 9.82
N PHE A 31 7.84 8.18 11.08
CA PHE A 31 9.00 7.36 11.41
C PHE A 31 8.80 5.89 11.02
N VAL A 32 7.64 5.31 11.36
CA VAL A 32 7.28 3.94 10.96
C VAL A 32 7.24 3.82 9.43
N GLU A 33 6.65 4.80 8.75
CA GLU A 33 6.60 4.85 7.30
C GLU A 33 8.00 4.91 6.68
N THR A 34 8.90 5.71 7.24
CA THR A 34 10.30 5.80 6.78
C THR A 34 11.04 4.47 6.95
N ILE A 35 10.80 3.74 8.04
CA ILE A 35 11.34 2.39 8.22
C ILE A 35 10.78 1.43 7.16
N LEU A 36 9.47 1.47 6.89
CA LEU A 36 8.86 0.62 5.86
C LEU A 36 9.37 0.96 4.46
N TYR A 37 9.52 2.25 4.15
CA TYR A 37 10.02 2.74 2.88
C TYR A 37 11.49 2.36 2.63
N THR A 38 12.34 2.44 3.66
CA THR A 38 13.74 2.00 3.57
C THR A 38 13.83 0.49 3.34
N LEU A 39 13.03 -0.32 4.05
CA LEU A 39 12.94 -1.76 3.79
C LEU A 39 12.48 -2.05 2.36
N TYR A 40 11.47 -1.33 1.87
CA TYR A 40 10.98 -1.49 0.51
C TYR A 40 12.02 -1.10 -0.55
N SER A 41 12.77 -0.02 -0.33
CA SER A 41 13.88 0.40 -1.19
C SER A 41 14.97 -0.68 -1.27
N VAL A 42 15.35 -1.28 -0.14
CA VAL A 42 16.30 -2.39 -0.10
C VAL A 42 15.78 -3.60 -0.91
N LEU A 43 14.50 -3.95 -0.77
CA LEU A 43 13.88 -5.04 -1.54
C LEU A 43 13.90 -4.76 -3.04
N ILE A 44 13.61 -3.52 -3.47
CA ILE A 44 13.66 -3.12 -4.88
C ILE A 44 15.08 -3.19 -5.43
N VAL A 45 16.10 -2.76 -4.67
CA VAL A 45 17.50 -2.86 -5.08
C VAL A 45 17.92 -4.33 -5.26
N ILE A 46 17.57 -5.21 -4.31
CA ILE A 46 17.83 -6.65 -4.42
C ILE A 46 17.12 -7.23 -5.65
N HIS A 47 15.86 -6.83 -5.87
CA HIS A 47 15.08 -7.25 -7.03
C HIS A 47 15.72 -6.80 -8.34
N PHE A 48 16.22 -5.57 -8.41
CA PHE A 48 16.92 -5.01 -9.56
C PHE A 48 18.20 -5.77 -9.88
N ILE A 49 19.03 -6.06 -8.86
CA ILE A 49 20.27 -6.84 -9.02
C ILE A 49 19.94 -8.24 -9.57
N LYS A 50 18.91 -8.90 -9.02
CA LYS A 50 18.48 -10.22 -9.48
C LYS A 50 17.94 -10.19 -10.91
N HIS A 51 17.14 -9.20 -11.25
CA HIS A 51 16.53 -9.07 -12.58
C HIS A 51 17.56 -8.70 -13.66
N ARG A 52 18.58 -7.89 -13.31
CA ARG A 52 19.68 -7.52 -14.21
C ARG A 52 20.40 -8.73 -14.82
N ASN A 53 20.50 -9.83 -14.07
CA ASN A 53 21.14 -11.05 -14.55
C ASN A 53 20.25 -11.88 -15.49
N ASN A 54 18.93 -11.66 -15.50
CA ASN A 54 17.96 -12.44 -16.29
C ASN A 54 16.80 -11.54 -16.83
N PRO A 55 17.08 -10.61 -17.76
CA PRO A 55 16.10 -9.63 -18.23
C PRO A 55 14.95 -10.23 -19.05
N ARG A 56 15.07 -11.50 -19.49
CA ARG A 56 14.03 -12.17 -20.29
C ARG A 56 12.82 -12.64 -19.47
N HIS A 57 12.93 -12.69 -18.14
CA HIS A 57 11.84 -13.17 -17.30
C HIS A 57 10.96 -12.02 -16.80
N ALA A 58 9.77 -11.89 -17.41
CA ALA A 58 8.63 -11.09 -16.94
C ALA A 58 8.87 -9.56 -16.79
N PRO A 59 9.10 -8.83 -17.90
CA PRO A 59 9.31 -7.37 -17.86
C PRO A 59 8.12 -6.59 -17.27
N GLY A 60 6.90 -7.13 -17.40
CA GLY A 60 5.70 -6.48 -16.87
C GLY A 60 5.66 -6.40 -15.34
N ILE A 61 6.10 -7.45 -14.64
CA ILE A 61 6.11 -7.47 -13.16
C ILE A 61 7.17 -6.49 -12.65
N PHE A 62 8.31 -6.45 -13.32
CA PHE A 62 9.36 -5.50 -13.00
C PHE A 62 8.90 -4.05 -13.19
N ALA A 63 8.28 -3.73 -14.35
CA ALA A 63 7.72 -2.41 -14.62
C ALA A 63 6.66 -1.99 -13.58
N LEU A 64 5.74 -2.89 -13.23
CA LEU A 64 4.73 -2.64 -12.21
C LEU A 64 5.35 -2.41 -10.83
N SER A 65 6.41 -3.15 -10.48
CA SER A 65 7.10 -3.00 -9.19
C SER A 65 7.86 -1.68 -9.10
N VAL A 66 8.51 -1.26 -10.19
CA VAL A 66 9.18 0.06 -10.29
C VAL A 66 8.14 1.18 -10.23
N TRP A 67 7.00 1.03 -10.90
CA TRP A 67 5.93 2.02 -10.85
C TRP A 67 5.37 2.18 -9.43
N LEU A 68 5.07 1.08 -8.74
CA LEU A 68 4.65 1.11 -7.34
C LEU A 68 5.71 1.76 -6.44
N TYR A 69 6.99 1.48 -6.70
CA TYR A 69 8.09 2.10 -5.98
C TYR A 69 8.08 3.62 -6.12
N LEU A 70 7.95 4.13 -7.34
CA LEU A 70 7.89 5.58 -7.59
C LEU A 70 6.69 6.24 -6.89
N LEU A 71 5.51 5.59 -6.90
CA LEU A 71 4.34 6.09 -6.18
C LEU A 71 4.57 6.12 -4.67
N CYS A 72 5.16 5.07 -4.11
CA CYS A 72 5.49 5.00 -2.68
C CYS A 72 6.55 6.05 -2.29
N THR A 73 7.55 6.28 -3.13
CA THR A 73 8.52 7.38 -2.95
C THR A 73 7.84 8.74 -2.98
N ALA A 74 6.85 8.94 -3.85
CA ALA A 74 6.09 10.18 -3.92
C ALA A 74 5.23 10.40 -2.67
N CYS A 75 4.50 9.38 -2.19
CA CYS A 75 3.77 9.43 -0.91
C CYS A 75 4.72 9.81 0.23
N TRP A 76 5.78 9.02 0.42
CA TRP A 76 6.76 9.24 1.49
C TRP A 76 7.36 10.66 1.45
N ALA A 77 7.67 11.17 0.26
CA ALA A 77 8.20 12.53 0.10
C ALA A 77 7.17 13.60 0.46
N LEU A 78 5.89 13.39 0.14
CA LEU A 78 4.79 14.28 0.54
C LEU A 78 4.61 14.27 2.06
N ASP A 79 4.57 13.09 2.69
CA ASP A 79 4.43 12.93 4.14
C ASP A 79 5.60 13.56 4.90
N PHE A 80 6.82 13.33 4.42
CA PHE A 80 8.01 13.99 4.96
C PHE A 80 7.95 15.51 4.77
N SER A 81 7.51 15.99 3.60
CA SER A 81 7.38 17.43 3.35
C SER A 81 6.31 18.08 4.23
N MET A 82 5.19 17.40 4.49
CA MET A 82 4.15 17.88 5.40
C MET A 82 4.69 17.98 6.83
N MET A 83 5.38 16.93 7.31
CA MET A 83 6.03 16.92 8.61
C MET A 83 7.05 18.05 8.74
N CYS A 84 7.89 18.28 7.72
CA CYS A 84 8.84 19.39 7.72
C CYS A 84 8.12 20.73 7.83
N THR A 85 7.06 20.97 7.06
CA THR A 85 6.34 22.24 7.13
C THR A 85 5.64 22.46 8.48
N ASP A 86 5.11 21.41 9.10
CA ASP A 86 4.55 21.50 10.44
C ASP A 86 5.64 21.85 11.45
N LEU A 87 6.78 21.15 11.40
CA LEU A 87 7.91 21.42 12.29
C LEU A 87 8.43 22.85 12.14
N TYR A 88 8.52 23.35 10.90
CA TYR A 88 8.91 24.74 10.62
C TYR A 88 7.87 25.77 11.09
N ARG A 89 6.60 25.41 11.25
CA ARG A 89 5.58 26.31 11.82
C ARG A 89 5.62 26.37 13.35
N TYR A 90 5.86 25.24 14.00
CA TYR A 90 5.92 25.20 15.46
C TYR A 90 7.20 25.85 16.03
N LEU A 91 8.31 25.82 15.28
CA LEU A 91 9.58 26.40 15.76
C LEU A 91 9.49 27.93 16.01
N PRO A 92 9.01 28.76 15.07
CA PRO A 92 8.97 30.21 15.23
C PRO A 92 7.91 30.69 16.24
N GLU A 93 6.77 30.01 16.37
CA GLU A 93 5.73 30.38 17.34
C GLU A 93 6.25 30.33 18.79
N THR A 94 7.15 29.39 19.09
CA THR A 94 7.81 29.34 20.40
C THR A 94 8.85 30.43 20.63
N LEU A 95 9.37 31.04 19.55
CA LEU A 95 10.49 32.00 19.60
C LEU A 95 10.05 33.46 19.40
N SER A 96 8.89 33.72 18.78
CA SER A 96 8.39 35.05 18.44
C SER A 96 7.17 35.43 19.28
N SER A 97 7.39 36.12 20.40
CA SER A 97 6.31 36.58 21.30
C SER A 97 5.56 37.84 20.81
N ASP A 98 5.87 38.39 19.62
CA ASP A 98 5.26 39.62 19.11
C ASP A 98 4.38 39.32 17.88
N ALA A 99 3.07 39.20 18.09
CA ALA A 99 2.11 38.72 17.12
C ALA A 99 1.45 39.88 16.34
N THR A 100 1.88 40.07 15.09
CA THR A 100 1.08 40.78 14.07
C THR A 100 0.70 39.75 12.99
N MET A 101 -0.31 38.93 13.25
CA MET A 101 -0.52 37.61 12.59
C MET A 101 -1.94 37.39 12.02
N ALA A 102 -2.52 38.37 11.31
CA ALA A 102 -3.88 38.22 10.74
C ALA A 102 -3.91 37.98 9.22
N SER A 103 -2.87 38.40 8.48
CA SER A 103 -2.87 38.38 7.00
C SER A 103 -2.33 37.08 6.39
N ASP A 104 -1.33 36.45 7.02
CA ASP A 104 -0.60 35.33 6.40
C ASP A 104 -1.31 33.96 6.54
N ASN A 105 -2.43 33.92 7.26
CA ASN A 105 -3.13 32.66 7.56
C ASN A 105 -3.94 32.11 6.37
N GLU A 106 -4.45 32.95 5.46
CA GLU A 106 -5.30 32.49 4.34
C GLU A 106 -4.48 31.74 3.27
N GLU A 107 -3.29 32.25 2.92
CA GLU A 107 -2.40 31.58 1.95
C GLU A 107 -1.88 30.23 2.47
N VAL A 108 -1.58 30.19 3.77
CA VAL A 108 -1.11 29.01 4.49
C VAL A 108 -2.16 27.88 4.49
N VAL A 109 -3.43 28.23 4.69
CA VAL A 109 -4.54 27.26 4.65
C VAL A 109 -4.70 26.70 3.24
N ASN A 110 -4.66 27.55 2.21
CA ASN A 110 -4.85 27.12 0.81
C ASN A 110 -3.77 26.15 0.31
N LEU A 111 -2.50 26.39 0.68
CA LEU A 111 -1.40 25.47 0.36
C LEU A 111 -1.54 24.11 1.04
N ASN A 112 -2.09 24.08 2.26
CA ASN A 112 -2.29 22.83 2.99
C ASN A 112 -3.39 21.97 2.35
N SER A 113 -4.51 22.59 1.97
CA SER A 113 -5.62 21.90 1.30
C SER A 113 -5.18 21.22 0.00
N THR A 114 -4.37 21.90 -0.82
CA THR A 114 -3.85 21.32 -2.07
C THR A 114 -2.96 20.10 -1.81
N ARG A 115 -2.14 20.13 -0.75
CA ARG A 115 -1.25 19.02 -0.42
C ARG A 115 -2.00 17.80 0.10
N ILE A 116 -2.98 18.01 0.98
CA ILE A 116 -3.83 16.94 1.52
C ILE A 116 -4.53 16.23 0.35
N PHE A 117 -5.09 17.00 -0.57
CA PHE A 117 -5.74 16.46 -1.76
C PHE A 117 -4.80 15.59 -2.62
N VAL A 118 -3.59 16.09 -2.90
CA VAL A 118 -2.60 15.35 -3.68
C VAL A 118 -2.21 14.06 -2.96
N HIS A 119 -1.98 14.14 -1.64
CA HIS A 119 -1.69 12.97 -0.80
C HIS A 119 -2.80 11.90 -0.91
N ASP A 120 -4.07 12.29 -0.84
CA ASP A 120 -5.19 11.34 -0.86
C ASP A 120 -5.33 10.63 -2.22
N ILE A 121 -5.05 11.33 -3.33
CA ILE A 121 -4.95 10.69 -4.64
C ILE A 121 -3.83 9.66 -4.65
N PHE A 122 -2.63 10.05 -4.20
CA PHE A 122 -1.48 9.15 -4.19
C PHE A 122 -1.76 7.92 -3.31
N ALA A 123 -2.28 8.11 -2.10
CA ALA A 123 -2.68 7.03 -1.20
C ALA A 123 -3.71 6.10 -1.86
N GLY A 124 -4.78 6.64 -2.44
CA GLY A 124 -5.79 5.87 -3.17
C GLY A 124 -5.19 5.06 -4.32
N THR A 125 -4.29 5.64 -5.11
CA THR A 125 -3.61 4.91 -6.18
C THR A 125 -2.74 3.77 -5.65
N VAL A 126 -1.99 4.00 -4.57
CA VAL A 126 -1.16 2.95 -3.94
C VAL A 126 -2.02 1.79 -3.46
N PHE A 127 -3.16 2.05 -2.80
CA PHE A 127 -4.09 0.99 -2.39
C PHE A 127 -4.59 0.17 -3.57
N VAL A 128 -5.03 0.83 -4.65
CA VAL A 128 -5.51 0.17 -5.86
C VAL A 128 -4.40 -0.69 -6.50
N PHE A 129 -3.17 -0.20 -6.59
CA PHE A 129 -2.06 -0.99 -7.12
C PHE A 129 -1.70 -2.18 -6.22
N CYS A 130 -1.76 -2.02 -4.89
CA CYS A 130 -1.57 -3.10 -3.93
C CYS A 130 -2.59 -4.23 -4.13
N ASP A 131 -3.87 -3.89 -4.33
CA ASP A 131 -4.93 -4.86 -4.64
C ASP A 131 -4.64 -5.62 -5.94
N VAL A 132 -4.26 -4.89 -7.00
CA VAL A 132 -3.91 -5.48 -8.31
C VAL A 132 -2.77 -6.47 -8.16
N ILE A 133 -1.71 -6.10 -7.44
CA ILE A 133 -0.55 -6.97 -7.24
C ILE A 133 -0.94 -8.21 -6.41
N ALA A 134 -1.74 -8.03 -5.35
CA ALA A 134 -2.21 -9.15 -4.53
C ALA A 134 -3.06 -10.13 -5.36
N LEU A 135 -4.02 -9.62 -6.14
CA LEU A 135 -4.89 -10.43 -6.99
C LEU A 135 -4.12 -11.08 -8.15
N TRP A 136 -3.20 -10.35 -8.77
CA TRP A 136 -2.29 -10.87 -9.81
C TRP A 136 -1.46 -12.04 -9.29
N ARG A 137 -0.90 -11.94 -8.08
CA ARG A 137 -0.15 -13.04 -7.46
C ARG A 137 -1.02 -14.28 -7.27
N ALA A 138 -2.25 -14.11 -6.77
CA ALA A 138 -3.19 -15.22 -6.66
C ALA A 138 -3.56 -15.81 -8.03
N TYR A 139 -3.73 -14.97 -9.05
CA TYR A 139 -4.04 -15.36 -10.43
C TYR A 139 -2.94 -16.21 -11.07
N VAL A 140 -1.68 -15.75 -11.00
CA VAL A 140 -0.51 -16.49 -11.49
C VAL A 140 -0.38 -17.81 -10.74
N ILE A 141 -0.47 -17.77 -9.40
CA ILE A 141 -0.41 -18.96 -8.56
C ILE A 141 -1.51 -19.95 -8.95
N TYR A 142 -2.70 -19.55 -9.35
CA TYR A 142 -3.77 -20.49 -9.73
C TYR A 142 -3.67 -21.05 -11.16
N GLY A 143 -2.67 -20.67 -11.95
CA GLY A 143 -2.57 -21.11 -13.35
C GLY A 143 -3.56 -20.40 -14.27
N ARG A 144 -3.85 -19.12 -13.98
CA ARG A 144 -4.58 -18.20 -14.87
C ARG A 144 -6.05 -18.58 -15.22
N PRO A 145 -6.90 -19.01 -14.27
CA PRO A 145 -8.29 -19.33 -14.58
C PRO A 145 -9.08 -18.07 -15.01
N ARG A 146 -9.89 -18.19 -16.07
CA ARG A 146 -10.66 -17.05 -16.65
C ARG A 146 -11.57 -16.37 -15.63
N TRP A 147 -12.23 -17.13 -14.76
CA TRP A 147 -13.13 -16.56 -13.73
C TRP A 147 -12.40 -15.64 -12.76
N LEU A 148 -11.16 -15.97 -12.37
CA LEU A 148 -10.38 -15.15 -11.44
C LEU A 148 -9.89 -13.86 -12.10
N ALA A 149 -9.56 -13.90 -13.40
CA ALA A 149 -9.28 -12.67 -14.16
C ALA A 149 -10.48 -11.73 -14.19
N ILE A 150 -11.69 -12.25 -14.41
CA ILE A 150 -12.93 -11.47 -14.38
C ILE A 150 -13.15 -10.89 -12.98
N CYS A 151 -13.08 -11.70 -11.92
CA CYS A 151 -13.22 -11.21 -10.54
C CYS A 151 -12.18 -10.14 -10.18
N SER A 152 -10.92 -10.33 -10.58
CA SER A 152 -9.85 -9.36 -10.34
C SER A 152 -10.11 -8.04 -11.06
N THR A 153 -10.59 -8.10 -12.29
CA THR A 153 -10.91 -6.90 -13.09
C THR A 153 -12.12 -6.17 -12.52
N CYS A 154 -13.14 -6.91 -12.08
CA CYS A 154 -14.32 -6.33 -11.43
C CYS A 154 -13.95 -5.65 -10.09
N LEU A 155 -13.15 -6.31 -9.24
CA LEU A 155 -12.69 -5.73 -7.98
C LEU A 155 -11.85 -4.47 -8.21
N PHE A 156 -10.90 -4.53 -9.15
CA PHE A 156 -10.10 -3.36 -9.52
C PHE A 156 -10.97 -2.19 -10.00
N SER A 157 -11.92 -2.44 -10.90
CA SER A 157 -12.81 -1.40 -11.42
C SER A 157 -13.69 -0.82 -10.32
N LEU A 158 -14.19 -1.66 -9.41
CA LEU A 158 -14.98 -1.24 -8.26
C LEU A 158 -14.16 -0.36 -7.31
N SER A 159 -12.96 -0.81 -6.90
CA SER A 159 -12.06 -0.02 -6.05
C SER A 159 -11.73 1.32 -6.70
N LEU A 160 -11.40 1.33 -8.00
CA LEU A 160 -11.09 2.54 -8.75
C LEU A 160 -12.27 3.53 -8.73
N VAL A 161 -13.49 3.06 -8.98
CA VAL A 161 -14.70 3.91 -8.94
C VAL A 161 -14.93 4.45 -7.54
N LEU A 162 -14.80 3.63 -6.50
CA LEU A 162 -15.01 4.06 -5.12
C LEU A 162 -13.98 5.11 -4.68
N TYR A 163 -12.69 4.90 -4.95
CA TYR A 163 -11.64 5.87 -4.64
C TYR A 163 -11.80 7.16 -5.46
N ALA A 164 -12.19 7.06 -6.74
CA ALA A 164 -12.47 8.24 -7.56
C ALA A 164 -13.66 9.05 -7.01
N LEU A 165 -14.74 8.38 -6.58
CA LEU A 165 -15.87 9.05 -5.95
C LEU A 165 -15.47 9.73 -4.64
N VAL A 166 -14.73 9.04 -3.77
CA VAL A 166 -14.21 9.64 -2.52
C VAL A 166 -13.39 10.88 -2.81
N GLY A 167 -12.46 10.81 -3.77
CA GLY A 167 -11.65 11.97 -4.18
C GLY A 167 -12.48 13.11 -4.75
N ILE A 168 -13.47 12.83 -5.61
CA ILE A 168 -14.37 13.87 -6.16
C ILE A 168 -15.14 14.55 -5.02
N PHE A 169 -15.72 13.79 -4.09
CA PHE A 169 -16.46 14.36 -2.97
C PHE A 169 -15.56 15.21 -2.07
N ASP A 170 -14.36 14.73 -1.77
CA ASP A 170 -13.39 15.46 -0.94
C ASP A 170 -12.96 16.79 -1.59
N ILE A 171 -12.65 16.80 -2.90
CA ILE A 171 -12.38 18.04 -3.66
C ILE A 171 -13.56 18.99 -3.54
N THR A 172 -14.78 18.48 -3.75
CA THR A 172 -15.97 19.35 -3.78
C THR A 172 -16.29 19.99 -2.43
N GLN A 173 -15.92 19.34 -1.32
CA GLN A 173 -16.07 19.91 0.02
C GLN A 173 -15.04 20.99 0.32
N ASN A 174 -13.87 20.91 -0.29
CA ASN A 174 -12.78 21.87 -0.10
C ASN A 174 -12.85 23.09 -1.05
N LEU A 175 -13.79 23.12 -2.00
CA LEU A 175 -14.03 24.29 -2.85
C LEU A 175 -14.68 25.42 -2.04
N ARG A 176 -14.15 26.65 -2.20
CA ARG A 176 -14.65 27.87 -1.53
C ARG A 176 -16.14 28.12 -1.74
N ASP A 177 -16.63 27.76 -2.93
CA ASP A 177 -18.05 27.84 -3.32
C ASP A 177 -18.61 26.43 -3.56
N ALA A 178 -18.61 25.59 -2.52
CA ALA A 178 -19.20 24.26 -2.60
C ALA A 178 -20.68 24.35 -2.98
N PRO A 179 -21.13 23.65 -4.04
CA PRO A 179 -22.52 23.71 -4.47
C PRO A 179 -23.44 23.15 -3.38
N ALA A 180 -24.63 23.73 -3.21
CA ALA A 180 -25.53 23.43 -2.09
C ALA A 180 -25.85 21.93 -1.92
N PHE A 181 -25.85 21.16 -3.01
CA PHE A 181 -26.07 19.71 -2.93
C PHE A 181 -24.94 18.97 -2.20
N VAL A 182 -23.69 19.46 -2.25
CA VAL A 182 -22.54 18.85 -1.54
C VAL A 182 -22.61 19.15 -0.05
N LEU A 183 -23.12 20.33 0.32
CA LEU A 183 -23.37 20.70 1.71
C LEU A 183 -24.51 19.87 2.31
N ASP A 184 -25.50 19.50 1.49
CA ASP A 184 -26.63 18.65 1.89
C ASP A 184 -26.30 17.15 1.89
N VAL A 185 -25.35 16.72 1.04
CA VAL A 185 -24.78 15.37 1.10
C VAL A 185 -24.02 15.23 2.42
N HIS A 186 -24.73 14.62 3.37
CA HIS A 186 -24.29 14.41 4.75
C HIS A 186 -22.90 13.75 4.78
N SER A 187 -22.03 14.21 5.68
CA SER A 187 -20.71 13.63 5.99
C SER A 187 -20.72 12.10 6.16
N THR A 188 -21.88 11.53 6.50
CA THR A 188 -22.12 10.10 6.62
C THR A 188 -22.01 9.36 5.29
N VAL A 189 -22.40 9.96 4.17
CA VAL A 189 -22.32 9.35 2.83
C VAL A 189 -20.86 9.21 2.40
N ILE A 190 -20.06 10.26 2.59
CA ILE A 190 -18.63 10.24 2.28
C ILE A 190 -17.91 9.24 3.16
N ALA A 191 -18.20 9.23 4.47
CA ALA A 191 -17.66 8.23 5.38
C ALA A 191 -18.06 6.80 4.93
N ALA A 192 -19.31 6.57 4.56
CA ALA A 192 -19.77 5.27 4.06
C ALA A 192 -19.06 4.86 2.76
N LEU A 193 -18.85 5.79 1.83
CA LEU A 193 -18.07 5.56 0.61
C LEU A 193 -16.62 5.19 0.95
N ALA A 194 -15.97 5.92 1.84
CA ALA A 194 -14.61 5.62 2.28
C ALA A 194 -14.52 4.24 2.96
N PHE A 195 -15.45 3.91 3.86
CA PHE A 195 -15.52 2.58 4.47
C PHE A 195 -15.77 1.48 3.44
N SER A 196 -16.59 1.74 2.43
CA SER A 196 -16.84 0.78 1.34
C SER A 196 -15.58 0.54 0.51
N ALA A 197 -14.82 1.60 0.18
CA ALA A 197 -13.55 1.52 -0.52
C ALA A 197 -12.54 0.66 0.29
N LEU A 198 -12.33 1.00 1.57
CA LEU A 198 -11.44 0.25 2.46
C LEU A 198 -11.87 -1.21 2.62
N SER A 199 -13.18 -1.46 2.71
CA SER A 199 -13.73 -2.81 2.79
C SER A 199 -13.46 -3.62 1.53
N THR A 200 -13.55 -3.01 0.34
CA THR A 200 -13.24 -3.69 -0.92
C THR A 200 -11.78 -4.09 -1.03
N THR A 201 -10.86 -3.21 -0.62
CA THR A 201 -9.42 -3.48 -0.48
C THR A 201 -9.17 -4.65 0.49
N MET A 202 -9.81 -4.62 1.66
CA MET A 202 -9.70 -5.70 2.65
C MET A 202 -10.20 -7.04 2.08
N VAL A 203 -11.33 -7.05 1.38
CA VAL A 203 -11.87 -8.24 0.73
C VAL A 203 -10.92 -8.76 -0.35
N ALA A 204 -10.34 -7.89 -1.17
CA ALA A 204 -9.35 -8.27 -2.18
C ALA A 204 -8.11 -8.93 -1.56
N HIS A 205 -7.57 -8.36 -0.49
CA HIS A 205 -6.43 -8.93 0.25
C HIS A 205 -6.78 -10.26 0.93
N CYS A 206 -7.93 -10.34 1.61
CA CYS A 206 -8.40 -11.58 2.24
C CYS A 206 -8.63 -12.68 1.21
N ALA A 207 -9.26 -12.35 0.08
CA ALA A 207 -9.51 -13.29 -1.01
C ALA A 207 -8.20 -13.79 -1.64
N SER A 208 -7.26 -12.88 -1.95
CA SER A 208 -5.94 -13.25 -2.46
C SER A 208 -5.21 -14.18 -1.49
N THR A 209 -5.16 -13.83 -0.21
CA THR A 209 -4.49 -14.62 0.83
C THR A 209 -5.14 -15.99 1.01
N ALA A 210 -6.48 -16.06 1.04
CA ALA A 210 -7.22 -17.31 1.16
C ALA A 210 -7.00 -18.23 -0.04
N LEU A 211 -6.93 -17.68 -1.26
CA LEU A 211 -6.62 -18.44 -2.46
C LEU A 211 -5.21 -19.02 -2.38
N ILE A 212 -4.20 -18.19 -2.08
CA ILE A 212 -2.81 -18.63 -1.94
C ILE A 212 -2.70 -19.73 -0.88
N ALA A 213 -3.30 -19.52 0.29
CA ALA A 213 -3.33 -20.49 1.39
C ALA A 213 -4.00 -21.81 0.97
N ARG A 214 -5.14 -21.74 0.27
CA ARG A 214 -5.84 -22.93 -0.24
C ARG A 214 -4.97 -23.72 -1.21
N LYS A 215 -4.29 -23.08 -2.16
CA LYS A 215 -3.43 -23.80 -3.11
C LYS A 215 -2.22 -24.43 -2.40
N ALA A 216 -1.58 -23.69 -1.49
CA ALA A 216 -0.49 -24.22 -0.67
C ALA A 216 -0.94 -25.44 0.16
N TRP A 217 -2.14 -25.39 0.75
CA TRP A 217 -2.72 -26.48 1.51
C TRP A 217 -2.99 -27.73 0.66
N VAL A 218 -3.58 -27.56 -0.53
CA VAL A 218 -3.84 -28.67 -1.47
C VAL A 218 -2.53 -29.31 -1.93
N HIS A 219 -1.53 -28.49 -2.26
CA HIS A 219 -0.20 -28.99 -2.62
C HIS A 219 0.41 -29.82 -1.49
N ARG A 220 0.38 -29.30 -0.25
CA ARG A 220 0.87 -30.02 0.94
C ARG A 220 0.11 -31.32 1.21
N ARG A 221 -1.21 -31.38 0.92
CA ARG A 221 -1.98 -32.63 1.02
C ARG A 221 -1.54 -33.66 -0.01
N ARG A 222 -1.38 -33.26 -1.28
CA ARG A 222 -0.90 -34.16 -2.35
C ARG A 222 0.49 -34.71 -2.03
N LEU A 223 1.38 -33.86 -1.54
CA LEU A 223 2.73 -34.28 -1.14
C LEU A 223 2.69 -35.30 0.00
N ARG A 224 1.84 -35.09 1.01
CA ARG A 224 1.65 -36.05 2.11
C ARG A 224 1.15 -37.40 1.61
N CYS A 225 0.22 -37.44 0.66
CA CYS A 225 -0.25 -38.69 0.05
C CYS A 225 0.89 -39.45 -0.66
N LEU A 226 1.72 -38.75 -1.43
CA LEU A 226 2.87 -39.35 -2.13
C LEU A 226 3.94 -39.87 -1.17
N ILE A 227 4.23 -39.13 -0.10
CA ILE A 227 5.16 -39.57 0.94
C ILE A 227 4.61 -40.82 1.64
N ASN A 228 3.34 -40.83 2.04
CA ASN A 228 2.73 -41.98 2.72
C ASN A 228 2.69 -43.23 1.83
N ALA A 229 2.45 -43.07 0.52
CA ALA A 229 2.51 -44.18 -0.43
C ALA A 229 3.93 -44.76 -0.59
N ARG A 230 4.98 -43.92 -0.48
CA ARG A 230 6.39 -44.33 -0.64
C ARG A 230 7.02 -44.89 0.64
N VAL A 231 6.55 -44.48 1.83
CA VAL A 231 7.09 -44.92 3.15
C VAL A 231 6.91 -46.43 3.39
N GLY A 232 6.03 -47.11 2.64
CA GLY A 232 5.94 -48.57 2.67
C GLY A 232 7.20 -49.30 2.18
N ASN A 233 8.15 -48.65 1.48
CA ASN A 233 9.19 -49.37 0.73
C ASN A 233 10.66 -49.04 1.07
N SER A 234 10.99 -48.10 1.97
CA SER A 234 12.38 -47.87 2.42
C SER A 234 12.50 -46.80 3.52
N LYS A 235 13.47 -46.97 4.43
CA LYS A 235 13.57 -46.23 5.71
C LYS A 235 14.39 -44.93 5.69
N ASP A 236 15.11 -44.56 4.63
CA ASP A 236 16.22 -43.57 4.78
C ASP A 236 16.11 -42.18 4.10
N TYR A 237 15.01 -41.79 3.44
CA TYR A 237 14.98 -40.53 2.65
C TYR A 237 14.02 -39.41 3.13
N LYS A 238 13.46 -39.53 4.35
CA LYS A 238 12.41 -38.60 4.82
C LYS A 238 12.76 -37.10 4.91
N PRO A 239 13.98 -36.66 5.31
CA PRO A 239 14.25 -35.22 5.44
C PRO A 239 14.61 -34.54 4.11
N MET A 240 15.24 -35.27 3.17
CA MET A 240 15.75 -34.70 1.92
C MET A 240 14.64 -34.36 0.91
N ILE A 241 13.55 -35.13 0.93
CA ILE A 241 12.36 -34.89 0.08
C ILE A 241 11.64 -33.60 0.52
N VAL A 242 11.56 -33.32 1.82
CA VAL A 242 10.92 -32.10 2.35
C VAL A 242 11.72 -30.85 1.98
N LEU A 243 13.05 -30.91 2.05
CA LEU A 243 13.90 -29.79 1.62
C LEU A 243 13.84 -29.57 0.10
N SER A 244 13.89 -30.67 -0.69
CA SER A 244 13.79 -30.57 -2.15
C SER A 244 12.44 -30.04 -2.62
N THR A 245 11.35 -30.37 -1.92
CA THR A 245 10.00 -29.88 -2.29
C THR A 245 9.79 -28.43 -1.91
N VAL A 246 10.38 -27.92 -0.82
CA VAL A 246 10.35 -26.48 -0.52
C VAL A 246 11.15 -25.69 -1.56
N ILE A 247 12.30 -26.21 -2.00
CA ILE A 247 13.15 -25.57 -3.01
C ILE A 247 12.53 -25.68 -4.42
N GLU A 248 11.95 -26.82 -4.79
CA GLU A 248 11.22 -27.00 -6.05
C GLU A 248 9.93 -26.21 -6.10
N SER A 249 9.21 -26.02 -4.99
CA SER A 249 8.02 -25.16 -4.95
C SER A 249 8.38 -23.70 -5.26
N ALA A 250 9.56 -23.25 -4.81
CA ALA A 250 10.07 -21.92 -5.11
C ALA A 250 10.58 -21.78 -6.56
N SER A 251 11.04 -22.88 -7.16
CA SER A 251 11.60 -22.93 -8.53
C SER A 251 10.55 -23.19 -9.62
N THR A 252 9.56 -24.06 -9.38
CA THR A 252 8.55 -24.46 -10.37
C THR A 252 7.47 -23.40 -10.58
N ALA A 253 7.22 -22.54 -9.59
CA ALA A 253 6.44 -21.31 -9.78
C ALA A 253 7.07 -20.37 -10.83
N ILE A 254 8.36 -20.52 -11.14
CA ILE A 254 9.07 -19.75 -12.18
C ILE A 254 9.02 -20.46 -13.54
N ASN A 255 8.76 -21.78 -13.57
CA ASN A 255 8.91 -22.62 -14.77
C ASN A 255 7.57 -23.04 -15.43
N GLU A 256 6.46 -23.09 -14.67
CA GLU A 256 5.13 -23.43 -15.24
C GLU A 256 4.60 -22.38 -16.24
N ASP A 257 5.10 -21.14 -16.21
CA ASP A 257 4.74 -20.10 -17.18
C ASP A 257 5.27 -20.38 -18.60
N TYR A 258 6.26 -21.27 -18.78
CA TYR A 258 6.82 -21.59 -20.10
C TYR A 258 6.13 -22.78 -20.79
N PHE A 259 5.57 -23.73 -20.04
CA PHE A 259 5.05 -24.96 -20.65
C PHE A 259 3.56 -24.90 -21.03
N GLY A 260 2.79 -23.96 -20.47
CA GLY A 260 1.36 -23.84 -20.75
C GLY A 260 1.01 -23.27 -22.13
N TRP A 261 1.89 -22.47 -22.75
CA TRP A 261 1.59 -21.80 -24.02
C TRP A 261 1.90 -22.65 -25.27
N SER A 262 2.77 -23.66 -25.16
CA SER A 262 3.16 -24.49 -26.31
C SER A 262 2.22 -25.65 -26.63
N ARG A 263 1.31 -26.05 -25.72
CA ARG A 263 0.44 -27.22 -25.92
C ARG A 263 -0.96 -26.92 -26.49
N SER A 264 -1.38 -25.66 -26.57
CA SER A 264 -2.71 -25.31 -27.10
C SER A 264 -2.80 -25.12 -28.61
N ARG A 265 -1.71 -25.35 -29.38
CA ARG A 265 -1.71 -25.21 -30.86
C ARG A 265 -1.59 -26.52 -31.64
N ALA A 266 -1.73 -27.68 -31.00
CA ALA A 266 -1.45 -28.97 -31.67
C ALA A 266 -2.68 -29.84 -32.02
N CYS A 267 -3.92 -29.44 -31.70
CA CYS A 267 -5.09 -30.26 -32.03
C CYS A 267 -6.19 -29.43 -32.70
N THR A 268 -6.04 -29.20 -34.00
CA THR A 268 -7.17 -28.97 -34.92
C THR A 268 -7.14 -30.13 -35.92
N PRO A 269 -8.03 -31.12 -35.82
CA PRO A 269 -8.22 -32.09 -36.89
C PRO A 269 -8.93 -31.41 -38.07
N LEU A 270 -8.36 -31.60 -39.27
CA LEU A 270 -8.98 -31.35 -40.57
C LEU A 270 -10.11 -32.34 -40.83
#